data_AF-A0A1G4I897-F1
#
_entry.id   AF-A0A1G4I897-F1
#
_cell.length_a   1.000
_cell.length_b   1.000
_cell.length_c   1.000
_cell.angle_alpha   90.00
_cell.angle_beta   90.00
_cell.angle_gamma   90.00
#
_symmetry.space_group_name_H-M   'P 1'
#
loop_
_entity.id
_entity.type
_entity.pdbx_description
1 polymer ?
#
loop_
_entity_poly.entity_id
_entity_poly.type
_entity_poly.pdbx_seq_one_letter_code
_entity_poly.pdbx_strand_id
1 'polypeptide(L)'
;MQGVRREEMDINVLLQRQMELHGTLRRPPHTPAQLQETHETLKELSSFFEVVRRTAQTLRVQPETVFQCLMQIGLGSVVSFDRQRRDGEVPMHQAKVLARASALELEPRLRDVLPVETLSEMVELSKSTRTLMRIKVEDLNDFNITEKALQQAVEYLDFIKAASSGSPDMMFKFYMVEDEASLVAMLGCSGSSASRGLSESAGKCSVAGADGESIDRYLPDEANIEQEVRRLALVCGATSEGAGERLIALRTLENWLSAMPDDYFNRNIRKVISHLSGPLSVCAGEKRSAICRQACAIIVIVAERASTSLFSEGPLVVAAGKWCSVLLRGVFVTVSAIAHASDTAVRALAIGSGGHTAVVKSAVEGLVGGTHPELRRKCLGYIALCTVVSRGGKCRKAGNNSAEVAAHSPDDLTRLAEQYMSKGDTSCRRMARALYIVLKHFNGSSIAVSDKKIELLVQQEYAELKPLLDNVKAFESALFGSSTQQRNSVTSTTTVVPSLNAVCTRSARSSMSVSAPNSGGSPQTTAHQNEEAEGETLAIHDTTDVILVSNGQLESSQTGPSEDDETQNYNRSSLASTATPGLRQARHQPSPLALKFKTTESRETNSVKFTPSLQRKIDSFCARSAS
;
A
#
# COMPACT_ATOMS: atom_id res chain seq x y z
N MET A 1 0.25 22.05 43.61
CA MET A 1 0.33 21.81 42.16
C MET A 1 1.39 20.75 41.93
N GLN A 2 0.97 19.50 41.76
CA GLN A 2 1.86 18.38 41.47
C GLN A 2 2.29 18.47 40.01
N GLY A 3 3.61 18.44 39.78
CA GLY A 3 4.20 18.39 38.45
C GLY A 3 3.78 17.10 37.76
N VAL A 4 3.04 17.23 36.66
CA VAL A 4 2.83 16.16 35.70
C VAL A 4 4.20 15.84 35.13
N ARG A 5 4.77 14.70 35.51
CA ARG A 5 5.93 14.14 34.84
C ARG A 5 5.55 14.01 33.36
N ARG A 6 6.30 14.65 32.46
CA ARG A 6 6.25 14.29 31.04
C ARG A 6 6.63 12.82 30.99
N GLU A 7 5.66 11.95 30.77
CA GLU A 7 5.96 10.61 30.30
C GLU A 7 6.59 10.79 28.91
N GLU A 8 7.90 10.62 28.84
CA GLU A 8 8.60 10.54 27.56
C GLU A 8 8.11 9.28 26.86
N MET A 9 7.21 9.43 25.89
CA MET A 9 6.89 8.33 24.98
C MET A 9 8.16 7.97 24.20
N ASP A 10 8.52 6.69 24.25
CA ASP A 10 9.60 6.14 23.44
C ASP A 10 9.39 6.50 21.94
N ILE A 11 10.47 6.88 21.28
CA ILE A 11 10.49 7.30 19.86
C ILE A 11 9.92 6.19 18.97
N ASN A 12 10.21 4.93 19.28
CA ASN A 12 9.64 3.80 18.54
C ASN A 12 8.12 3.72 18.72
N VAL A 13 7.62 4.01 19.92
CA VAL A 13 6.19 4.06 20.22
C VAL A 13 5.53 5.23 19.48
N LEU A 14 6.17 6.41 19.41
CA LEU A 14 5.65 7.56 18.66
C LEU A 14 5.49 7.26 17.17
N LEU A 15 6.52 6.70 16.53
CA LEU A 15 6.47 6.31 15.13
C LEU A 15 5.45 5.19 14.87
N GLN A 16 5.34 4.23 15.80
CA GLN A 16 4.31 3.19 15.72
C GLN A 16 2.90 3.79 15.81
N ARG A 17 2.65 4.68 16.78
CA ARG A 17 1.35 5.34 17.01
C ARG A 17 0.94 6.19 15.81
N GLN A 18 1.88 6.90 15.22
CA GLN A 18 1.68 7.63 13.98
C GLN A 18 1.21 6.70 12.84
N MET A 19 1.91 5.57 12.64
CA MET A 19 1.53 4.59 11.62
C MET A 19 0.14 3.98 11.89
N GLU A 20 -0.15 3.64 13.14
CA GLU A 20 -1.45 3.11 13.57
C GLU A 20 -2.57 4.12 13.27
N LEU A 21 -2.36 5.40 13.60
CA LEU A 21 -3.31 6.48 13.29
C LEU A 21 -3.57 6.58 11.77
N HIS A 22 -2.52 6.64 10.95
CA HIS A 22 -2.66 6.64 9.49
C HIS A 22 -3.39 5.41 8.95
N GLY A 23 -3.10 4.24 9.53
CA GLY A 23 -3.70 2.97 9.14
C GLY A 23 -5.19 2.87 9.51
N THR A 24 -5.61 3.57 10.56
CA THR A 24 -6.95 3.45 11.13
C THR A 24 -7.94 4.45 10.51
N LEU A 25 -7.48 5.60 10.05
CA LEU A 25 -8.33 6.60 9.41
C LEU A 25 -8.67 6.24 7.95
N ARG A 26 -9.91 6.49 7.52
CA ARG A 26 -10.29 6.35 6.10
C ARG A 26 -9.58 7.36 5.22
N ARG A 27 -9.46 8.59 5.71
CA ARG A 27 -8.83 9.74 5.06
C ARG A 27 -7.84 10.39 6.04
N PRO A 28 -6.56 10.02 5.99
CA PRO A 28 -5.55 10.66 6.82
C PRO A 28 -5.43 12.16 6.51
N PRO A 29 -5.21 13.03 7.51
CA PRO A 29 -4.93 14.44 7.31
C PRO A 29 -3.77 14.72 6.36
N HIS A 30 -3.94 15.70 5.48
CA HIS A 30 -2.89 16.18 4.55
C HIS A 30 -2.52 17.65 4.77
N THR A 31 -3.21 18.35 5.69
CA THR A 31 -2.92 19.74 6.05
C THR A 31 -2.96 19.93 7.56
N PRO A 32 -2.30 20.98 8.10
CA PRO A 32 -2.36 21.32 9.52
C PRO A 32 -3.79 21.50 10.05
N ALA A 33 -4.65 22.18 9.28
CA ALA A 33 -6.05 22.39 9.65
C ALA A 33 -6.83 21.07 9.73
N GLN A 34 -6.63 20.16 8.77
CA GLN A 34 -7.26 18.84 8.79
C GLN A 34 -6.81 17.99 9.98
N LEU A 35 -5.53 18.11 10.38
CA LEU A 35 -5.00 17.38 11.52
C LEU A 35 -5.63 17.87 12.83
N GLN A 36 -5.82 19.18 12.99
CA GLN A 36 -6.50 19.74 14.15
C GLN A 36 -7.98 19.34 14.21
N GLU A 37 -8.70 19.44 13.09
CA GLU A 37 -10.10 19.00 13.00
C GLU A 37 -10.23 17.50 13.35
N THR A 38 -9.32 16.68 12.83
CA THR A 38 -9.27 15.26 13.13
C THR A 38 -8.96 15.00 14.61
N HIS A 39 -8.04 15.77 15.21
CA HIS A 39 -7.72 15.64 16.63
C HIS A 39 -8.93 15.90 17.54
N GLU A 40 -9.64 17.00 17.30
CA GLU A 40 -10.83 17.34 18.09
C GLU A 40 -11.95 16.31 17.86
N THR A 41 -12.17 15.88 16.62
CA THR A 41 -13.14 14.81 16.31
C THR A 41 -12.80 13.50 17.02
N LEU A 42 -11.52 13.11 17.06
CA LEU A 42 -11.10 11.88 17.74
C LEU A 42 -11.29 11.97 19.26
N LYS A 43 -11.15 13.15 19.87
CA LYS A 43 -11.45 13.37 21.29
C LYS A 43 -12.93 13.24 21.60
N GLU A 44 -13.79 13.81 20.75
CA GLU A 44 -15.24 13.67 20.85
C GLU A 44 -15.64 12.20 20.72
N LEU A 45 -15.09 11.48 19.74
CA LEU A 45 -15.35 10.05 19.55
C LEU A 45 -14.83 9.21 20.73
N SER A 46 -13.66 9.50 21.27
CA SER A 46 -13.15 8.80 22.46
C SER A 46 -14.10 8.96 23.65
N SER A 47 -14.56 10.18 23.90
CA SER A 47 -15.54 10.47 24.95
C SER A 47 -16.88 9.77 24.71
N PHE A 48 -17.31 9.72 23.45
CA PHE A 48 -18.52 9.00 23.04
C PHE A 48 -18.46 7.50 23.35
N PHE A 49 -17.35 6.82 23.08
CA PHE A 49 -17.21 5.38 23.40
C PHE A 49 -17.32 5.11 24.91
N GLU A 50 -16.77 6.00 25.75
CA GLU A 50 -16.96 5.90 27.19
C GLU A 50 -18.43 6.09 27.60
N VAL A 51 -19.14 7.05 26.98
CA VAL A 51 -20.57 7.26 27.21
C VAL A 51 -21.36 6.03 26.79
N VAL A 52 -21.07 5.43 25.63
CA VAL A 52 -21.70 4.17 25.18
C VAL A 52 -21.49 3.06 26.21
N ARG A 53 -20.27 2.93 26.75
CA ARG A 53 -19.95 1.93 27.78
C ARG A 53 -20.74 2.16 29.07
N ARG A 54 -20.86 3.40 29.54
CA ARG A 54 -21.68 3.77 30.72
C ARG A 54 -23.16 3.49 30.48
N THR A 55 -23.68 3.85 29.31
CA THR A 55 -25.07 3.58 28.92
C THR A 55 -25.37 2.08 28.87
N ALA A 56 -24.43 1.29 28.33
CA ALA A 56 -24.54 -0.17 28.29
C ALA A 56 -24.59 -0.78 29.69
N GLN A 57 -23.79 -0.27 30.63
CA GLN A 57 -23.82 -0.68 32.03
C GLN A 57 -25.18 -0.36 32.67
N THR A 58 -25.72 0.85 32.47
CA THR A 58 -27.06 1.24 32.97
C THR A 58 -28.16 0.34 32.42
N LEU A 59 -28.08 -0.02 31.14
CA LEU A 59 -29.05 -0.88 30.46
C LEU A 59 -28.81 -2.38 30.67
N ARG A 60 -27.71 -2.76 31.33
CA ARG A 60 -27.24 -4.14 31.55
C ARG A 60 -27.11 -4.94 30.25
N VAL A 61 -26.54 -4.31 29.23
CA VAL A 61 -26.24 -4.91 27.92
C VAL A 61 -24.77 -4.72 27.59
N GLN A 62 -24.31 -5.36 26.52
CA GLN A 62 -22.96 -5.17 26.02
C GLN A 62 -22.85 -3.87 25.20
N PRO A 63 -21.71 -3.16 25.24
CA PRO A 63 -21.56 -1.82 24.64
C PRO A 63 -21.68 -1.80 23.12
N GLU A 64 -21.26 -2.85 22.42
CA GLU A 64 -21.48 -2.99 20.99
C GLU A 64 -22.97 -3.03 20.66
N THR A 65 -23.81 -3.58 21.53
CA THR A 65 -25.27 -3.65 21.31
C THR A 65 -25.87 -2.24 21.32
N VAL A 66 -25.43 -1.37 22.24
CA VAL A 66 -25.80 0.04 22.27
C VAL A 66 -25.30 0.76 21.01
N PHE A 67 -24.05 0.54 20.61
CA PHE A 67 -23.49 1.13 19.40
C PHE A 67 -24.25 0.72 18.12
N GLN A 68 -24.58 -0.57 17.97
CA GLN A 68 -25.39 -1.06 16.85
C GLN A 68 -26.79 -0.44 16.86
N CYS A 69 -27.41 -0.30 18.02
CA CYS A 69 -28.71 0.34 18.19
C CYS A 69 -28.68 1.81 17.71
N LEU A 70 -27.66 2.59 18.12
CA LEU A 70 -27.47 3.97 17.65
C LEU A 70 -27.29 4.06 16.13
N MET A 71 -26.46 3.19 15.57
CA MET A 71 -26.27 3.09 14.11
C MET A 71 -27.58 2.78 13.39
N GLN A 72 -28.41 1.92 13.97
CA GLN A 72 -29.70 1.55 13.41
C GLN A 72 -30.70 2.70 13.46
N ILE A 73 -30.80 3.41 14.59
CA ILE A 73 -31.63 4.61 14.73
C ILE A 73 -31.22 5.65 13.68
N GLY A 74 -29.90 5.85 13.50
CA GLY A 74 -29.34 6.81 12.56
C GLY A 74 -29.55 6.50 11.07
N LEU A 75 -29.82 5.24 10.71
CA LEU A 75 -30.09 4.83 9.33
C LEU A 75 -31.53 5.13 8.90
N GLY A 76 -32.46 5.35 9.84
CA GLY A 76 -33.88 5.50 9.57
C GLY A 76 -34.52 4.24 8.99
N SER A 77 -35.85 4.14 9.09
CA SER A 77 -36.67 3.03 8.56
C SER A 77 -36.68 2.90 7.02
N VAL A 78 -35.74 3.53 6.30
CA VAL A 78 -35.85 3.84 4.87
C VAL A 78 -35.12 2.84 3.95
N VAL A 79 -34.37 1.87 4.50
CA VAL A 79 -33.76 0.81 3.67
C VAL A 79 -34.36 -0.54 4.01
N SER A 80 -35.43 -0.89 3.30
CA SER A 80 -35.85 -2.29 3.11
C SER A 80 -34.68 -3.04 2.45
N PHE A 81 -33.90 -3.75 3.27
CA PHE A 81 -32.77 -4.57 2.84
C PHE A 81 -33.19 -5.72 1.90
N ASP A 82 -34.47 -6.07 1.85
CA ASP A 82 -35.01 -7.04 0.89
C ASP A 82 -34.85 -6.61 -0.57
N ARG A 83 -34.74 -5.30 -0.84
CA ARG A 83 -34.48 -4.80 -2.20
C ARG A 83 -33.02 -4.94 -2.65
N GLN A 84 -32.07 -5.24 -1.75
CA GLN A 84 -30.66 -5.51 -2.12
C GLN A 84 -30.39 -6.98 -2.48
N ARG A 85 -31.38 -7.88 -2.35
CA ARG A 85 -31.22 -9.31 -2.65
C ARG A 85 -31.43 -9.70 -4.12
N ARG A 86 -31.64 -8.76 -5.05
CA ARG A 86 -32.10 -9.12 -6.42
C ARG A 86 -31.23 -8.72 -7.61
N ASP A 87 -30.05 -8.12 -7.43
CA ASP A 87 -29.14 -7.87 -8.56
C ASP A 87 -27.75 -8.48 -8.33
N GLY A 88 -27.55 -9.68 -8.88
CA GLY A 88 -26.23 -10.23 -9.18
C GLY A 88 -25.95 -11.59 -8.54
N GLU A 89 -25.64 -12.58 -9.39
CA GLU A 89 -25.01 -13.86 -9.05
C GLU A 89 -23.58 -13.66 -8.54
N VAL A 90 -23.42 -12.95 -7.42
CA VAL A 90 -22.18 -12.98 -6.65
C VAL A 90 -22.47 -13.85 -5.43
N PRO A 91 -21.86 -15.04 -5.32
CA PRO A 91 -21.92 -15.82 -4.09
C PRO A 91 -21.35 -14.94 -2.98
N MET A 92 -22.24 -14.39 -2.15
CA MET A 92 -21.88 -13.60 -0.99
C MET A 92 -21.16 -14.55 -0.03
N HIS A 93 -19.83 -14.56 -0.07
CA HIS A 93 -19.03 -15.18 0.97
C HIS A 93 -19.47 -14.55 2.28
N GLN A 94 -19.97 -15.40 3.18
CA GLN A 94 -20.57 -15.12 4.48
C GLN A 94 -20.20 -13.73 5.04
N ALA A 95 -20.96 -12.71 4.67
CA ALA A 95 -21.02 -11.51 5.48
C ALA A 95 -21.66 -11.97 6.80
N LYS A 96 -20.90 -11.88 7.90
CA LYS A 96 -21.37 -12.22 9.25
C LYS A 96 -22.68 -11.44 9.48
N VAL A 97 -23.81 -12.15 9.40
CA VAL A 97 -25.12 -11.55 9.59
C VAL A 97 -25.24 -11.27 11.08
N LEU A 98 -24.97 -10.02 11.48
CA LEU A 98 -25.16 -9.60 12.86
C LEU A 98 -26.59 -9.89 13.31
N ALA A 99 -26.73 -10.48 14.49
CA ALA A 99 -28.03 -10.71 15.12
C ALA A 99 -28.63 -9.35 15.52
N ARG A 100 -29.45 -8.78 14.63
CA ARG A 100 -30.08 -7.45 14.80
C ARG A 100 -31.20 -7.43 15.85
N ALA A 101 -31.65 -8.60 16.32
CA ALA A 101 -32.75 -8.73 17.26
C ALA A 101 -32.46 -7.97 18.57
N SER A 102 -31.26 -8.12 19.13
CA SER A 102 -30.88 -7.49 20.40
C SER A 102 -30.79 -5.96 20.30
N ALA A 103 -30.40 -5.41 19.15
CA ALA A 103 -30.36 -3.97 18.92
C ALA A 103 -31.76 -3.36 18.72
N LEU A 104 -32.65 -4.09 18.03
CA LEU A 104 -34.06 -3.74 17.86
C LEU A 104 -34.83 -3.72 19.19
N GLU A 105 -34.62 -4.74 20.02
CA GLU A 105 -35.27 -4.84 21.34
C GLU A 105 -34.75 -3.78 22.32
N LEU A 106 -33.53 -3.29 22.11
CA LEU A 106 -32.92 -2.27 22.96
C LEU A 106 -33.40 -0.84 22.66
N GLU A 107 -33.80 -0.54 21.42
CA GLU A 107 -34.14 0.83 21.00
C GLU A 107 -35.16 1.54 21.93
N PRO A 108 -36.31 0.94 22.30
CA PRO A 108 -37.26 1.60 23.18
C PRO A 108 -36.64 1.94 24.55
N ARG A 109 -35.89 0.99 25.13
CA ARG A 109 -35.23 1.16 26.42
C ARG A 109 -34.12 2.22 26.37
N LEU A 110 -33.45 2.36 25.24
CA LEU A 110 -32.43 3.39 25.03
C LEU A 110 -33.07 4.79 24.96
N ARG A 111 -34.21 4.92 24.30
CA ARG A 111 -35.01 6.17 24.26
C ARG A 111 -35.58 6.57 25.61
N ASP A 112 -35.90 5.59 26.47
CA ASP A 112 -36.38 5.86 27.83
C ASP A 112 -35.28 6.36 28.78
N VAL A 113 -34.02 5.96 28.55
CA VAL A 113 -32.88 6.28 29.44
C VAL A 113 -32.14 7.56 29.04
N LEU A 114 -32.15 7.92 27.75
CA LEU A 114 -31.41 9.07 27.23
C LEU A 114 -32.34 10.21 26.78
N PRO A 115 -32.05 11.48 27.13
CA PRO A 115 -32.71 12.62 26.53
C PRO A 115 -32.59 12.60 24.99
N VAL A 116 -33.60 13.15 24.30
CA VAL A 116 -33.69 13.12 22.83
C VAL A 116 -32.48 13.79 22.18
N GLU A 117 -32.00 14.88 22.77
CA GLU A 117 -30.85 15.66 22.30
C GLU A 117 -29.57 14.83 22.40
N THR A 118 -29.32 14.21 23.55
CA THR A 118 -28.16 13.32 23.78
C THR A 118 -28.21 12.11 22.86
N LEU A 119 -29.39 11.52 22.66
CA LEU A 119 -29.56 10.40 21.74
C LEU A 119 -29.23 10.81 20.30
N SER A 120 -29.69 11.98 19.85
CA SER A 120 -29.39 12.50 18.52
C SER A 120 -27.89 12.74 18.33
N GLU A 121 -27.23 13.32 19.33
CA GLU A 121 -25.78 13.53 19.32
C GLU A 121 -25.01 12.20 19.23
N MET A 122 -25.37 11.22 20.06
CA MET A 122 -24.77 9.88 20.04
C MET A 122 -24.95 9.16 18.69
N VAL A 123 -26.09 9.37 18.03
CA VAL A 123 -26.36 8.82 16.68
C VAL A 123 -25.46 9.47 15.62
N GLU A 124 -25.24 10.78 15.69
CA GLU A 124 -24.30 11.44 14.78
C GLU A 124 -22.86 11.01 15.04
N LEU A 125 -22.45 10.87 16.30
CA LEU A 125 -21.11 10.38 16.66
C LEU A 125 -20.89 8.92 16.22
N SER A 126 -21.91 8.07 16.25
CA SER A 126 -21.82 6.71 15.70
C SER A 126 -21.63 6.72 14.18
N LYS A 127 -22.30 7.64 13.45
CA LYS A 127 -22.08 7.83 12.00
C LYS A 127 -20.68 8.36 11.71
N SER A 128 -20.22 9.34 12.48
CA SER A 128 -18.87 9.90 12.38
C SER A 128 -17.80 8.85 12.61
N THR A 129 -17.99 7.93 13.56
CA THR A 129 -17.09 6.78 13.75
C THR A 129 -16.97 5.95 12.46
N ARG A 130 -18.10 5.64 11.80
CA ARG A 130 -18.13 4.84 10.57
C ARG A 130 -17.46 5.54 9.38
N THR A 131 -17.60 6.86 9.27
CA THR A 131 -17.04 7.64 8.16
C THR A 131 -15.58 8.01 8.36
N LEU A 132 -15.15 8.22 9.62
CA LEU A 132 -13.78 8.56 9.95
C LEU A 132 -12.88 7.32 10.01
N MET A 133 -13.35 6.23 10.61
CA MET A 133 -12.53 5.04 10.90
C MET A 133 -12.73 3.92 9.89
N ARG A 134 -11.64 3.19 9.60
CA ARG A 134 -11.64 2.01 8.73
C ARG A 134 -12.21 0.78 9.41
N ILE A 135 -12.05 0.69 10.74
CA ILE A 135 -12.60 -0.41 11.55
C ILE A 135 -14.13 -0.35 11.46
N LYS A 136 -14.75 -1.50 11.18
CA LYS A 136 -16.19 -1.65 11.27
C LYS A 136 -16.49 -2.25 12.63
N VAL A 137 -17.21 -1.52 13.47
CA VAL A 137 -17.71 -2.06 14.73
C VAL A 137 -18.87 -2.97 14.41
N GLU A 138 -18.69 -4.28 14.51
CA GLU A 138 -19.72 -5.29 14.27
C GLU A 138 -19.99 -6.10 15.54
N ASP A 139 -18.95 -6.40 16.34
CA ASP A 139 -19.07 -7.08 17.64
C ASP A 139 -18.25 -6.42 18.76
N LEU A 140 -18.26 -7.04 19.95
CA LEU A 140 -17.58 -6.53 21.14
C LEU A 140 -16.06 -6.43 20.95
N ASN A 141 -15.46 -7.35 20.18
CA ASN A 141 -14.03 -7.29 19.90
C ASN A 141 -13.71 -6.06 19.04
N ASP A 142 -14.49 -5.82 17.99
CA ASP A 142 -14.32 -4.62 17.16
C ASP A 142 -14.56 -3.32 17.94
N PHE A 143 -15.53 -3.33 18.87
CA PHE A 143 -15.80 -2.19 19.75
C PHE A 143 -14.56 -1.88 20.60
N ASN A 144 -14.01 -2.88 21.28
CA ASN A 144 -12.82 -2.71 22.13
C ASN A 144 -11.58 -2.31 21.32
N ILE A 145 -11.39 -2.87 20.12
CA ILE A 145 -10.29 -2.49 19.22
C ILE A 145 -10.44 -1.02 18.79
N THR A 146 -11.65 -0.61 18.43
CA THR A 146 -11.93 0.78 18.00
C THR A 146 -11.72 1.77 19.14
N GLU A 147 -12.25 1.47 20.33
CA GLU A 147 -12.06 2.28 21.54
C GLU A 147 -10.58 2.43 21.89
N LYS A 148 -9.83 1.33 21.90
CA LYS A 148 -8.39 1.35 22.17
C LYS A 148 -7.62 2.14 21.11
N ALA A 149 -7.95 1.98 19.84
CA ALA A 149 -7.31 2.73 18.75
C ALA A 149 -7.60 4.23 18.85
N LEU A 150 -8.82 4.63 19.22
CA LEU A 150 -9.18 6.03 19.49
C LEU A 150 -8.35 6.60 20.66
N GLN A 151 -8.27 5.87 21.77
CA GLN A 151 -7.51 6.31 22.93
C GLN A 151 -6.02 6.52 22.60
N GLN A 152 -5.42 5.55 21.91
CA GLN A 152 -4.02 5.61 21.47
C GLN A 152 -3.77 6.74 20.47
N ALA A 153 -4.73 6.99 19.57
CA ALA A 153 -4.67 8.11 18.63
C ALA A 153 -4.72 9.46 19.34
N VAL A 154 -5.62 9.62 20.32
CA VAL A 154 -5.75 10.85 21.11
C VAL A 154 -4.50 11.09 21.95
N GLU A 155 -4.00 10.06 22.62
CA GLU A 155 -2.75 10.11 23.40
C GLU A 155 -1.57 10.60 22.54
N TYR A 156 -1.38 10.01 21.36
CA TYR A 156 -0.34 10.41 20.43
C TYR A 156 -0.51 11.86 19.95
N LEU A 157 -1.73 12.25 19.54
CA LEU A 157 -2.00 13.60 19.05
C LEU A 157 -1.84 14.65 20.15
N ASP A 158 -2.21 14.34 21.40
CA ASP A 158 -1.97 15.19 22.55
C ASP A 158 -0.48 15.35 22.85
N PHE A 159 0.29 14.27 22.76
CA PHE A 159 1.74 14.32 22.90
C PHE A 159 2.38 15.26 21.88
N ILE A 160 2.09 15.10 20.58
CA ILE A 160 2.71 15.94 19.55
C ILE A 160 2.18 17.38 19.58
N LYS A 161 0.95 17.63 20.04
CA LYS A 161 0.41 18.98 20.27
C LYS A 161 1.13 19.68 21.43
N ALA A 162 1.46 18.94 22.49
CA ALA A 162 2.26 19.45 23.59
C ALA A 162 3.71 19.72 23.14
N ALA A 163 4.32 18.80 22.39
CA ALA A 163 5.69 18.94 21.86
C ALA A 163 5.81 20.09 20.85
N SER A 164 4.74 20.42 20.13
CA SER A 164 4.67 21.55 19.21
C SER A 164 4.35 22.90 19.86
N SER A 165 4.19 22.95 21.19
CA SER A 165 3.71 24.12 21.93
C SER A 165 2.37 24.66 21.38
N GLY A 166 1.51 23.78 20.86
CA GLY A 166 0.22 24.14 20.26
C GLY A 166 0.29 24.74 18.85
N SER A 167 1.46 24.83 18.22
CA SER A 167 1.57 25.30 16.84
C SER A 167 1.00 24.25 15.86
N PRO A 168 0.00 24.61 15.02
CA PRO A 168 -0.60 23.69 14.05
C PRO A 168 0.42 23.18 13.03
N ASP A 169 1.27 24.06 12.51
CA ASP A 169 2.27 23.72 11.50
C ASP A 169 3.35 22.78 12.06
N MET A 170 3.79 23.01 13.29
CA MET A 170 4.76 22.13 13.95
C MET A 170 4.13 20.80 14.36
N MET A 171 2.89 20.80 14.84
CA MET A 171 2.15 19.56 15.10
C MET A 171 2.00 18.72 13.83
N PHE A 172 1.72 19.37 12.70
CA PHE A 172 1.64 18.69 11.40
C PHE A 172 3.00 18.17 10.94
N LYS A 173 4.10 18.89 11.19
CA LYS A 173 5.44 18.36 10.94
C LYS A 173 5.71 17.10 11.77
N PHE A 174 5.44 17.12 13.08
CA PHE A 174 5.57 15.91 13.92
C PHE A 174 4.73 14.75 13.39
N TYR A 175 3.49 15.04 12.98
CA TYR A 175 2.60 14.07 12.35
C TYR A 175 3.10 13.51 11.02
N MET A 176 3.97 14.21 10.30
CA MET A 176 4.51 13.82 9.00
C MET A 176 5.94 13.24 9.06
N VAL A 177 6.60 13.27 10.21
CA VAL A 177 7.97 12.75 10.36
C VAL A 177 7.97 11.23 10.18
N GLU A 178 8.74 10.70 9.23
CA GLU A 178 8.71 9.28 8.91
C GLU A 178 9.93 8.50 9.42
N ASP A 179 10.85 9.17 10.12
CA ASP A 179 12.12 8.62 10.56
C ASP A 179 12.53 9.12 11.95
N GLU A 180 13.20 8.24 12.70
CA GLU A 180 13.65 8.48 14.06
C GLU A 180 14.59 9.68 14.21
N ALA A 181 15.54 9.87 13.28
CA ALA A 181 16.53 10.94 13.40
C ALA A 181 15.87 12.32 13.28
N SER A 182 14.94 12.48 12.33
CA SER A 182 14.14 13.71 12.20
C SER A 182 13.24 13.93 13.41
N LEU A 183 12.65 12.86 13.98
CA LEU A 183 11.79 12.98 15.16
C LEU A 183 12.59 13.44 16.39
N VAL A 184 13.76 12.84 16.61
CA VAL A 184 14.70 13.21 17.68
C VAL A 184 15.17 14.64 17.53
N ALA A 185 15.57 15.04 16.32
CA ALA A 185 15.99 16.41 16.05
C ALA A 185 14.86 17.43 16.36
N MET A 186 13.62 17.10 16.00
CA MET A 186 12.47 17.95 16.29
C MET A 186 12.12 18.02 17.79
N LEU A 187 12.19 16.89 18.50
CA LEU A 187 11.96 16.85 19.95
C LEU A 187 13.07 17.57 20.73
N GLY A 188 14.32 17.49 20.27
CA GLY A 188 15.48 18.17 20.86
C GLY A 188 15.48 19.68 20.65
N CYS A 189 14.89 20.19 19.57
CA CYS A 189 14.78 21.63 19.32
C CYS A 189 13.71 22.34 20.17
N SER A 190 12.73 21.61 20.71
CA SER A 190 11.62 22.19 21.50
C SER A 190 12.01 22.58 22.94
N GLY A 191 13.28 22.40 23.33
CA GLY A 191 13.78 22.70 24.68
C GLY A 191 14.35 24.10 24.91
N SER A 192 14.54 24.92 23.86
CA SER A 192 15.16 26.25 24.02
C SER A 192 14.30 27.35 23.42
N SER A 193 13.49 27.97 24.28
CA SER A 193 12.81 29.22 23.95
C SER A 193 12.78 30.12 25.18
N ALA A 194 13.92 30.71 25.47
CA ALA A 194 13.97 32.07 26.01
C ALA A 194 15.14 32.80 25.34
N SER A 195 14.83 33.98 24.77
CA SER A 195 15.75 35.03 24.30
C SER A 195 16.24 35.01 22.82
N ARG A 196 15.56 35.86 22.03
CA ARG A 196 16.09 36.85 21.05
C ARG A 196 16.62 36.37 19.68
N GLY A 197 15.83 36.72 18.66
CA GLY A 197 16.23 37.75 17.67
C GLY A 197 17.11 37.33 16.49
N LEU A 198 16.48 37.17 15.32
CA LEU A 198 16.96 37.39 13.95
C LEU A 198 18.49 37.51 13.72
N SER A 199 19.06 36.50 13.05
CA SER A 199 20.02 36.71 11.95
C SER A 199 20.10 35.46 11.08
N GLU A 200 19.78 35.60 9.80
CA GLU A 200 20.24 34.68 8.76
C GLU A 200 21.77 34.68 8.75
N SER A 201 22.37 33.50 8.80
CA SER A 201 23.77 33.28 8.44
C SER A 201 23.94 31.80 8.11
N ALA A 202 24.14 31.52 6.82
CA ALA A 202 24.73 30.29 6.36
C ALA A 202 26.03 30.02 7.14
N GLY A 203 26.10 28.88 7.81
CA GLY A 203 27.28 28.53 8.60
C GLY A 203 27.09 27.16 9.25
N LYS A 204 27.92 26.21 8.79
CA LYS A 204 28.21 24.91 9.41
C LYS A 204 27.94 24.90 10.92
N CYS A 205 26.93 24.15 11.35
CA CYS A 205 26.75 23.79 12.75
C CYS A 205 27.39 22.41 12.99
N SER A 206 28.68 22.43 13.34
CA SER A 206 29.31 21.36 14.12
C SER A 206 28.81 21.48 15.56
N VAL A 207 28.03 20.51 16.03
CA VAL A 207 27.70 20.36 17.45
C VAL A 207 28.59 19.25 18.00
N ALA A 208 29.52 19.64 18.87
CA ALA A 208 30.33 18.76 19.70
C ALA A 208 29.64 18.57 21.06
N GLY A 209 29.56 17.31 21.51
CA GLY A 209 29.15 16.87 22.86
C GLY A 209 27.63 16.66 23.01
N ALA A 210 27.10 15.47 23.33
CA ALA A 210 27.68 14.28 23.95
C ALA A 210 27.01 12.98 23.43
N ASP A 211 27.86 12.00 23.12
CA ASP A 211 27.64 10.54 23.15
C ASP A 211 26.43 9.93 22.44
N GLY A 212 26.21 10.32 21.19
CA GLY A 212 25.59 9.47 20.19
C GLY A 212 26.53 9.35 19.01
N GLU A 213 27.24 8.23 18.87
CA GLU A 213 28.12 7.95 17.74
C GLU A 213 27.40 8.31 16.43
N SER A 214 27.86 9.37 15.77
CA SER A 214 27.63 9.54 14.34
C SER A 214 28.15 8.27 13.68
N ILE A 215 27.25 7.42 13.18
CA ILE A 215 27.61 6.23 12.40
C ILE A 215 28.13 6.71 11.03
N ASP A 216 29.23 7.46 11.03
CA ASP A 216 30.18 7.56 9.94
C ASP A 216 30.94 6.23 9.91
N ARG A 217 30.23 5.16 9.56
CA ARG A 217 30.89 3.90 9.23
C ARG A 217 31.52 4.08 7.86
N TYR A 218 32.81 4.37 7.87
CA TYR A 218 33.67 4.37 6.68
C TYR A 218 33.37 3.13 5.81
N LEU A 219 33.36 3.32 4.49
CA LEU A 219 33.20 2.23 3.54
C LEU A 219 34.28 1.17 3.81
N PRO A 220 33.94 -0.10 4.04
CA PRO A 220 34.93 -1.13 4.29
C PRO A 220 35.90 -1.31 3.12
N ASP A 221 37.15 -1.67 3.44
CA ASP A 221 38.13 -2.04 2.42
C ASP A 221 37.69 -3.25 1.59
N GLU A 222 38.25 -3.40 0.38
CA GLU A 222 37.86 -4.44 -0.59
C GLU A 222 38.03 -5.86 -0.03
N ALA A 223 38.95 -6.07 0.92
CA ALA A 223 39.13 -7.35 1.61
C ALA A 223 38.01 -7.67 2.62
N ASN A 224 37.38 -6.64 3.20
CA ASN A 224 36.47 -6.77 4.34
C ASN A 224 34.99 -6.54 3.96
N ILE A 225 34.71 -5.92 2.81
CA ILE A 225 33.35 -5.58 2.39
C ILE A 225 32.39 -6.77 2.35
N GLU A 226 32.86 -7.93 1.92
CA GLU A 226 32.00 -9.12 1.84
C GLU A 226 31.58 -9.60 3.23
N GLN A 227 32.53 -9.70 4.17
CA GLN A 227 32.27 -10.14 5.53
C GLN A 227 31.33 -9.17 6.24
N GLU A 228 31.55 -7.87 6.05
CA GLU A 228 30.77 -6.85 6.72
C GLU A 228 29.36 -6.71 6.14
N VAL A 229 29.21 -6.82 4.81
CA VAL A 229 27.89 -6.94 4.18
C VAL A 229 27.16 -8.17 4.70
N ARG A 230 27.83 -9.33 4.80
CA ARG A 230 27.22 -10.55 5.35
C ARG A 230 26.73 -10.34 6.78
N ARG A 231 27.53 -9.68 7.63
CA ARG A 231 27.16 -9.34 9.00
C ARG A 231 25.90 -8.46 9.05
N LEU A 232 25.87 -7.38 8.26
CA LEU A 232 24.69 -6.50 8.20
C LEU A 232 23.46 -7.17 7.58
N ALA A 233 23.68 -8.07 6.61
CA ALA A 233 22.63 -8.85 5.96
C ALA A 233 21.92 -9.80 6.94
N LEU A 234 22.68 -10.41 7.85
CA LEU A 234 22.13 -11.22 8.94
C LEU A 234 21.24 -10.38 9.85
N VAL A 235 21.73 -9.21 10.30
CA VAL A 235 20.95 -8.31 11.16
C VAL A 235 19.67 -7.87 10.45
N CYS A 236 19.74 -7.31 9.25
CA CYS A 236 18.56 -6.75 8.60
C CYS A 236 17.53 -7.82 8.20
N GLY A 237 17.97 -9.03 7.85
CA GLY A 237 17.11 -10.14 7.47
C GLY A 237 16.47 -10.90 8.64
N ALA A 238 17.03 -10.81 9.85
CA ALA A 238 16.55 -11.54 11.01
C ALA A 238 15.32 -10.87 11.64
N THR A 239 14.20 -11.60 11.69
CA THR A 239 12.95 -11.11 12.30
C THR A 239 13.02 -11.06 13.83
N SER A 240 14.02 -11.71 14.44
CA SER A 240 14.31 -11.66 15.87
C SER A 240 14.95 -10.35 16.33
N GLU A 241 15.62 -9.63 15.43
CA GLU A 241 16.33 -8.39 15.74
C GLU A 241 15.36 -7.20 15.86
N GLY A 242 15.74 -6.20 16.66
CA GLY A 242 14.95 -5.00 16.86
C GLY A 242 14.70 -4.23 15.56
N ALA A 243 13.54 -3.60 15.41
CA ALA A 243 13.21 -2.83 14.21
C ALA A 243 14.22 -1.70 13.93
N GLY A 244 14.69 -1.03 15.00
CA GLY A 244 15.69 0.02 14.93
C GLY A 244 17.05 -0.48 14.46
N GLU A 245 17.54 -1.60 14.99
CA GLU A 245 18.83 -2.20 14.60
C GLU A 245 18.84 -2.64 13.13
N ARG A 246 17.73 -3.26 12.69
CA ARG A 246 17.51 -3.63 11.28
C ARG A 246 17.53 -2.40 10.38
N LEU A 247 16.90 -1.31 10.80
CA LEU A 247 16.89 -0.05 10.07
C LEU A 247 18.28 0.60 10.00
N ILE A 248 19.04 0.59 11.10
CA ILE A 248 20.43 1.08 11.14
C ILE A 248 21.32 0.27 10.19
N ALA A 249 21.17 -1.06 10.17
CA ALA A 249 21.89 -1.92 9.25
C ALA A 249 21.58 -1.59 7.78
N LEU A 250 20.30 -1.40 7.46
CA LEU A 250 19.88 -1.01 6.10
C LEU A 250 20.37 0.38 5.70
N ARG A 251 20.32 1.38 6.59
CA ARG A 251 20.87 2.72 6.33
C ARG A 251 22.39 2.68 6.10
N THR A 252 23.10 1.85 6.87
CA THR A 252 24.54 1.64 6.66
C THR A 252 24.80 1.06 5.27
N LEU A 253 24.04 0.05 4.85
CA LEU A 253 24.14 -0.54 3.51
C LEU A 253 23.79 0.46 2.40
N GLU A 254 22.75 1.27 2.57
CA GLU A 254 22.38 2.33 1.63
C GLU A 254 23.52 3.34 1.46
N ASN A 255 24.07 3.84 2.57
CA ASN A 255 25.16 4.81 2.57
C ASN A 255 26.39 4.25 1.86
N TRP A 256 26.78 3.01 2.16
CA TRP A 256 27.90 2.35 1.48
C TRP A 256 27.64 2.18 -0.02
N LEU A 257 26.48 1.65 -0.39
CA LEU A 257 26.13 1.44 -1.80
C LEU A 257 25.94 2.74 -2.57
N SER A 258 25.68 3.86 -1.91
CA SER A 258 25.61 5.18 -2.55
C SER A 258 26.99 5.83 -2.69
N ALA A 259 27.82 5.76 -1.65
CA ALA A 259 29.13 6.41 -1.59
C ALA A 259 30.26 5.60 -2.28
N MET A 260 30.07 4.30 -2.48
CA MET A 260 31.05 3.41 -3.11
C MET A 260 31.42 3.90 -4.52
N PRO A 261 32.71 4.06 -4.87
CA PRO A 261 33.12 4.43 -6.23
C PRO A 261 32.68 3.40 -7.28
N ASP A 262 32.42 3.83 -8.52
CA ASP A 262 31.88 2.95 -9.59
C ASP A 262 32.77 1.73 -9.88
N ASP A 263 34.08 1.90 -9.93
CA ASP A 263 35.02 0.79 -10.17
C ASP A 263 34.96 -0.23 -9.03
N TYR A 264 34.90 0.25 -7.78
CA TYR A 264 34.78 -0.59 -6.61
C TYR A 264 33.43 -1.33 -6.61
N PHE A 265 32.34 -0.62 -6.93
CA PHE A 265 30.99 -1.17 -7.03
C PHE A 265 30.92 -2.30 -8.05
N ASN A 266 31.40 -2.06 -9.28
CA ASN A 266 31.35 -3.04 -10.36
C ASN A 266 32.13 -4.32 -10.03
N ARG A 267 33.26 -4.21 -9.32
CA ARG A 267 34.05 -5.37 -8.89
C ARG A 267 33.35 -6.20 -7.81
N ASN A 268 32.64 -5.56 -6.87
CA ASN A 268 32.15 -6.21 -5.66
C ASN A 268 30.65 -6.53 -5.67
N ILE A 269 29.85 -5.88 -6.52
CA ILE A 269 28.38 -5.98 -6.47
C ILE A 269 27.85 -7.41 -6.57
N ARG A 270 28.50 -8.29 -7.35
CA ARG A 270 28.08 -9.71 -7.46
C ARG A 270 28.15 -10.43 -6.10
N LYS A 271 29.23 -10.21 -5.33
CA LYS A 271 29.42 -10.78 -3.99
C LYS A 271 28.50 -10.14 -2.96
N VAL A 272 28.33 -8.82 -3.05
CA VAL A 272 27.43 -8.06 -2.18
C VAL A 272 25.98 -8.55 -2.35
N ILE A 273 25.50 -8.70 -3.59
CA ILE A 273 24.13 -9.15 -3.85
C ILE A 273 23.89 -10.61 -3.49
N SER A 274 24.89 -11.50 -3.56
CA SER A 274 24.69 -12.88 -3.08
C SER A 274 24.32 -12.95 -1.60
N HIS A 275 24.79 -12.00 -0.79
CA HIS A 275 24.43 -11.91 0.63
C HIS A 275 23.15 -11.07 0.87
N LEU A 276 22.88 -10.07 0.04
CA LEU A 276 21.73 -9.16 0.22
C LEU A 276 20.42 -9.64 -0.43
N SER A 277 20.46 -10.57 -1.39
CA SER A 277 19.26 -10.97 -2.16
C SER A 277 18.09 -11.41 -1.27
N GLY A 278 18.34 -12.34 -0.33
CA GLY A 278 17.33 -12.83 0.61
C GLY A 278 16.88 -11.75 1.61
N PRO A 279 17.80 -11.17 2.39
CA PRO A 279 17.48 -10.16 3.41
C PRO A 279 16.72 -8.94 2.87
N LEU A 280 17.09 -8.42 1.69
CA LEU A 280 16.35 -7.32 1.07
C LEU A 280 14.95 -7.76 0.61
N SER A 281 14.77 -9.02 0.19
CA SER A 281 13.43 -9.55 -0.11
C SER A 281 12.55 -9.59 1.14
N VAL A 282 13.11 -9.97 2.30
CA VAL A 282 12.38 -9.97 3.59
C VAL A 282 12.00 -8.55 3.97
N CYS A 283 12.97 -7.62 3.95
CA CYS A 283 12.76 -6.23 4.36
C CYS A 283 11.79 -5.49 3.42
N ALA A 284 11.89 -5.69 2.11
CA ALA A 284 10.98 -5.08 1.13
C ALA A 284 9.54 -5.61 1.27
N GLY A 285 9.36 -6.83 1.79
CA GLY A 285 8.05 -7.42 2.08
C GLY A 285 7.48 -7.06 3.45
N GLU A 286 8.20 -6.27 4.24
CA GLU A 286 7.81 -5.97 5.62
C GLU A 286 6.69 -4.93 5.71
N LYS A 287 5.81 -5.09 6.71
CA LYS A 287 4.67 -4.18 6.94
C LYS A 287 5.09 -2.83 7.53
N ARG A 288 6.28 -2.75 8.13
CA ARG A 288 6.84 -1.52 8.72
C ARG A 288 7.38 -0.64 7.61
N SER A 289 6.77 0.54 7.43
CA SER A 289 7.07 1.43 6.30
C SER A 289 8.55 1.82 6.23
N ALA A 290 9.17 2.18 7.36
CA ALA A 290 10.57 2.59 7.40
C ALA A 290 11.53 1.51 6.84
N ILE A 291 11.38 0.27 7.29
CA ILE A 291 12.22 -0.85 6.83
C ILE A 291 11.96 -1.15 5.35
N CYS A 292 10.69 -1.21 4.94
CA CYS A 292 10.31 -1.48 3.56
C CYS A 292 10.86 -0.41 2.59
N ARG A 293 10.66 0.87 2.90
CA ARG A 293 11.19 1.98 2.07
C ARG A 293 12.71 1.95 2.00
N GLN A 294 13.37 1.68 3.11
CA GLN A 294 14.83 1.62 3.17
C GLN A 294 15.38 0.48 2.29
N ALA A 295 14.74 -0.69 2.33
CA ALA A 295 15.08 -1.80 1.44
C ALA A 295 14.80 -1.46 -0.04
N CYS A 296 13.68 -0.78 -0.32
CA CYS A 296 13.35 -0.29 -1.67
C CYS A 296 14.42 0.68 -2.18
N ALA A 297 14.91 1.61 -1.35
CA ALA A 297 15.96 2.55 -1.71
C ALA A 297 17.27 1.85 -2.10
N ILE A 298 17.69 0.83 -1.32
CA ILE A 298 18.84 0.00 -1.66
C ILE A 298 18.64 -0.71 -3.00
N ILE A 299 17.46 -1.29 -3.24
CA ILE A 299 17.13 -1.95 -4.51
C ILE A 299 17.20 -0.96 -5.68
N VAL A 300 16.71 0.27 -5.51
CA VAL A 300 16.80 1.34 -6.51
C VAL A 300 18.27 1.67 -6.81
N ILE A 301 19.10 1.90 -5.79
CA ILE A 301 20.54 2.19 -5.98
C ILE A 301 21.22 1.08 -6.76
N VAL A 302 20.97 -0.19 -6.40
CA VAL A 302 21.55 -1.33 -7.11
C VAL A 302 21.08 -1.37 -8.56
N ALA A 303 19.78 -1.14 -8.80
CA ALA A 303 19.22 -1.16 -10.15
C ALA A 303 19.76 -0.02 -11.04
N GLU A 304 19.93 1.18 -10.49
CA GLU A 304 20.41 2.35 -11.23
C GLU A 304 21.92 2.29 -11.51
N ARG A 305 22.71 1.73 -10.59
CA ARG A 305 24.18 1.69 -10.70
C ARG A 305 24.71 0.44 -11.41
N ALA A 306 24.04 -0.70 -11.30
CA ALA A 306 24.53 -1.93 -11.90
C ALA A 306 24.40 -1.90 -13.43
N SER A 307 25.49 -2.26 -14.12
CA SER A 307 25.46 -2.45 -15.57
C SER A 307 24.41 -3.50 -15.95
N THR A 308 23.64 -3.24 -17.01
CA THR A 308 22.63 -4.19 -17.54
C THR A 308 23.20 -5.57 -17.88
N SER A 309 24.52 -5.67 -18.11
CA SER A 309 25.25 -6.92 -18.35
C SER A 309 25.37 -7.80 -17.09
N LEU A 310 25.31 -7.22 -15.89
CA LEU A 310 25.33 -7.97 -14.63
C LEU A 310 23.99 -8.67 -14.35
N PHE A 311 22.93 -8.26 -15.06
CA PHE A 311 21.62 -8.88 -15.01
C PHE A 311 21.43 -9.97 -16.06
N SER A 312 22.44 -10.35 -16.85
CA SER A 312 22.32 -11.52 -17.73
C SER A 312 22.74 -12.82 -17.06
N GLU A 313 23.66 -12.76 -16.10
CA GLU A 313 24.21 -13.93 -15.42
C GLU A 313 24.54 -13.63 -13.95
N GLY A 314 24.39 -14.64 -13.08
CA GLY A 314 24.81 -14.57 -11.68
C GLY A 314 23.75 -14.08 -10.68
N PRO A 315 24.17 -13.66 -9.48
CA PRO A 315 23.26 -13.40 -8.35
C PRO A 315 22.22 -12.30 -8.59
N LEU A 316 22.53 -11.30 -9.41
CA LEU A 316 21.61 -10.19 -9.70
C LEU A 316 20.38 -10.64 -10.49
N VAL A 317 20.50 -11.65 -11.36
CA VAL A 317 19.34 -12.23 -12.09
C VAL A 317 18.32 -12.80 -11.11
N VAL A 318 18.82 -13.64 -10.20
CA VAL A 318 18.01 -14.31 -9.18
C VAL A 318 17.42 -13.27 -8.23
N ALA A 319 18.21 -12.29 -7.82
CA ALA A 319 17.77 -11.21 -6.96
C ALA A 319 16.69 -10.34 -7.60
N ALA A 320 16.85 -9.94 -8.88
CA ALA A 320 15.88 -9.09 -9.57
C ALA A 320 14.49 -9.72 -9.66
N GLY A 321 14.41 -11.02 -9.97
CA GLY A 321 13.13 -11.75 -9.98
C GLY A 321 12.50 -11.84 -8.59
N LYS A 322 13.30 -12.21 -7.57
CA LYS A 322 12.84 -12.28 -6.17
C LYS A 322 12.33 -10.94 -5.65
N TRP A 323 13.12 -9.87 -5.84
CA TRP A 323 12.75 -8.52 -5.43
C TRP A 323 11.51 -8.03 -6.16
N CYS A 324 11.43 -8.21 -7.49
CA CYS A 324 10.24 -7.83 -8.26
C CYS A 324 8.99 -8.52 -7.71
N SER A 325 9.04 -9.84 -7.49
CA SER A 325 7.91 -10.61 -6.94
C SER A 325 7.42 -10.07 -5.59
N VAL A 326 8.34 -9.72 -4.68
CA VAL A 326 7.96 -9.15 -3.38
C VAL A 326 7.43 -7.73 -3.50
N LEU A 327 8.10 -6.86 -4.25
CA LEU A 327 7.73 -5.46 -4.42
C LEU A 327 6.34 -5.30 -5.06
N LEU A 328 5.96 -6.20 -5.97
CA LEU A 328 4.61 -6.21 -6.56
C LEU A 328 3.50 -6.34 -5.51
N ARG A 329 3.76 -7.00 -4.38
CA ARG A 329 2.81 -7.06 -3.25
C ARG A 329 2.67 -5.71 -2.55
N GLY A 330 3.74 -4.91 -2.55
CA GLY A 330 3.78 -3.56 -1.97
C GLY A 330 3.08 -2.50 -2.83
N VAL A 331 3.05 -2.63 -4.15
CA VAL A 331 2.54 -1.63 -5.11
C VAL A 331 1.09 -1.18 -4.86
N PHE A 332 0.25 -2.02 -4.25
CA PHE A 332 -1.18 -1.75 -4.05
C PHE A 332 -1.62 -1.81 -2.59
N VAL A 333 -0.68 -1.70 -1.64
CA VAL A 333 -1.03 -1.61 -0.22
C VAL A 333 -1.64 -0.26 0.13
N THR A 334 -2.37 -0.19 1.24
CA THR A 334 -3.05 1.03 1.69
C THR A 334 -2.11 2.10 2.25
N VAL A 335 -0.90 1.71 2.67
CA VAL A 335 0.14 2.63 3.13
C VAL A 335 0.81 3.26 1.92
N SER A 336 0.48 4.52 1.64
CA SER A 336 0.94 5.24 0.44
C SER A 336 2.46 5.24 0.30
N ALA A 337 3.20 5.36 1.41
CA ALA A 337 4.66 5.41 1.39
C ALA A 337 5.28 4.08 0.94
N ILE A 338 4.73 2.94 1.38
CA ILE A 338 5.14 1.60 0.92
C ILE A 338 4.77 1.41 -0.55
N ALA A 339 3.54 1.78 -0.93
CA ALA A 339 3.09 1.64 -2.31
C ALA A 339 3.95 2.44 -3.29
N HIS A 340 4.29 3.69 -2.92
CA HIS A 340 5.14 4.56 -3.73
C HIS A 340 6.59 4.06 -3.81
N ALA A 341 7.19 3.65 -2.69
CA ALA A 341 8.55 3.13 -2.67
C ALA A 341 8.66 1.81 -3.47
N SER A 342 7.68 0.93 -3.33
CA SER A 342 7.62 -0.34 -4.07
C SER A 342 7.46 -0.11 -5.57
N ASP A 343 6.55 0.78 -5.96
CA ASP A 343 6.37 1.16 -7.38
C ASP A 343 7.64 1.74 -7.99
N THR A 344 8.31 2.63 -7.26
CA THR A 344 9.57 3.24 -7.70
C THR A 344 10.68 2.19 -7.83
N ALA A 345 10.80 1.27 -6.88
CA ALA A 345 11.78 0.19 -6.94
C ALA A 345 11.51 -0.80 -8.09
N VAL A 346 10.25 -1.14 -8.39
CA VAL A 346 9.92 -1.99 -9.55
C VAL A 346 10.26 -1.28 -10.87
N ARG A 347 9.96 0.03 -10.98
CA ARG A 347 10.32 0.81 -12.17
C ARG A 347 11.83 0.89 -12.36
N ALA A 348 12.58 1.17 -11.28
CA ALA A 348 14.04 1.17 -11.31
C ALA A 348 14.60 -0.20 -11.72
N LEU A 349 14.07 -1.31 -11.19
CA LEU A 349 14.46 -2.67 -11.59
C LEU A 349 14.14 -2.98 -13.05
N ALA A 350 12.96 -2.59 -13.55
CA ALA A 350 12.58 -2.78 -14.94
C ALA A 350 13.56 -2.09 -15.90
N ILE A 351 13.96 -0.86 -15.58
CA ILE A 351 14.91 -0.06 -16.36
C ILE A 351 16.35 -0.59 -16.19
N GLY A 352 16.82 -0.71 -14.95
CA GLY A 352 18.19 -1.09 -14.60
C GLY A 352 18.58 -2.49 -15.06
N SER A 353 17.64 -3.45 -15.02
CA SER A 353 17.87 -4.79 -15.58
C SER A 353 17.91 -4.84 -17.11
N GLY A 354 17.58 -3.72 -17.76
CA GLY A 354 17.45 -3.67 -19.20
C GLY A 354 16.25 -4.46 -19.73
N GLY A 355 15.17 -4.59 -18.94
CA GLY A 355 14.01 -5.44 -19.25
C GLY A 355 14.31 -6.94 -19.18
N HIS A 356 15.00 -7.40 -18.13
CA HIS A 356 15.37 -8.82 -18.01
C HIS A 356 14.14 -9.74 -17.86
N THR A 357 14.21 -10.95 -18.41
CA THR A 357 13.09 -11.91 -18.46
C THR A 357 12.59 -12.32 -17.08
N ALA A 358 13.46 -12.37 -16.06
CA ALA A 358 13.07 -12.64 -14.68
C ALA A 358 12.11 -11.57 -14.12
N VAL A 359 12.35 -10.29 -14.41
CA VAL A 359 11.48 -9.18 -13.98
C VAL A 359 10.15 -9.24 -14.72
N VAL A 360 10.19 -9.49 -16.03
CA VAL A 360 8.99 -9.67 -16.87
C VAL A 360 8.15 -10.84 -16.37
N LYS A 361 8.78 -11.99 -16.09
CA LYS A 361 8.10 -13.17 -15.55
C LYS A 361 7.37 -12.84 -14.25
N SER A 362 8.03 -12.22 -13.29
CA SER A 362 7.39 -11.83 -12.02
C SER A 362 6.24 -10.84 -12.23
N ALA A 363 6.37 -9.88 -13.16
CA ALA A 363 5.29 -8.95 -13.49
C ALA A 363 4.08 -9.65 -14.14
N VAL A 364 4.31 -10.63 -15.02
CA VAL A 364 3.26 -11.45 -15.64
C VAL A 364 2.58 -12.34 -14.59
N GLU A 365 3.34 -13.00 -13.73
CA GLU A 365 2.79 -13.78 -12.61
C GLU A 365 1.92 -12.91 -11.69
N GLY A 366 2.38 -11.69 -11.37
CA GLY A 366 1.61 -10.72 -10.60
C GLY A 366 0.33 -10.25 -11.32
N LEU A 367 0.38 -10.09 -12.65
CA LEU A 367 -0.78 -9.71 -13.47
C LEU A 367 -1.83 -10.83 -13.55
N VAL A 368 -1.39 -12.06 -13.75
CA VAL A 368 -2.26 -13.24 -13.92
C VAL A 368 -2.84 -13.69 -12.59
N GLY A 369 -2.03 -13.75 -11.53
CA GLY A 369 -2.47 -14.13 -10.19
C GLY A 369 -3.22 -13.01 -9.45
N GLY A 370 -3.03 -11.75 -9.86
CA GLY A 370 -3.62 -10.58 -9.21
C GLY A 370 -5.06 -10.29 -9.61
N THR A 371 -5.91 -9.97 -8.63
CA THR A 371 -7.27 -9.46 -8.86
C THR A 371 -7.38 -7.95 -8.68
N HIS A 372 -6.43 -7.33 -7.96
CA HIS A 372 -6.47 -5.90 -7.64
C HIS A 372 -6.29 -5.02 -8.90
N PRO A 373 -7.20 -4.07 -9.19
CA PRO A 373 -7.13 -3.25 -10.40
C PRO A 373 -5.83 -2.45 -10.54
N GLU A 374 -5.33 -1.87 -9.44
CA GLU A 374 -4.08 -1.10 -9.47
C GLU A 374 -2.87 -1.99 -9.77
N LEU A 375 -2.81 -3.20 -9.19
CA LEU A 375 -1.74 -4.16 -9.48
C LEU A 375 -1.74 -4.51 -10.97
N ARG A 376 -2.90 -4.84 -11.54
CA ARG A 376 -3.02 -5.19 -12.96
C ARG A 376 -2.54 -4.07 -13.87
N ARG A 377 -3.00 -2.84 -13.60
CA ARG A 377 -2.59 -1.63 -14.34
C ARG A 377 -1.07 -1.44 -14.28
N LYS A 378 -0.49 -1.53 -13.08
CA LYS A 378 0.95 -1.35 -12.85
C LYS A 378 1.79 -2.44 -13.49
N CYS A 379 1.42 -3.72 -13.35
CA CYS A 379 2.10 -4.83 -14.02
C CYS A 379 2.12 -4.66 -15.54
N LEU A 380 1.00 -4.31 -16.16
CA LEU A 380 0.95 -4.04 -17.61
C LEU A 380 1.93 -2.92 -18.01
N GLY A 381 1.99 -1.85 -17.22
CA GLY A 381 2.95 -0.77 -17.41
C GLY A 381 4.41 -1.23 -17.23
N TYR A 382 4.71 -2.05 -16.22
CA TYR A 382 6.06 -2.56 -15.98
C TYR A 382 6.54 -3.48 -17.11
N ILE A 383 5.64 -4.34 -17.64
CA ILE A 383 5.95 -5.18 -18.80
C ILE A 383 6.23 -4.29 -20.02
N ALA A 384 5.39 -3.28 -20.27
CA ALA A 384 5.59 -2.34 -21.38
C ALA A 384 6.93 -1.61 -21.24
N LEU A 385 7.28 -1.15 -20.04
CA LEU A 385 8.56 -0.50 -19.74
C LEU A 385 9.74 -1.45 -19.99
N CYS A 386 9.66 -2.72 -19.54
CA CYS A 386 10.68 -3.72 -19.84
C CYS A 386 10.84 -3.95 -21.35
N THR A 387 9.75 -3.97 -22.12
CA THR A 387 9.80 -4.15 -23.58
C THR A 387 10.44 -2.95 -24.28
N VAL A 388 10.13 -1.71 -23.86
CA VAL A 388 10.78 -0.49 -24.39
C VAL A 388 12.27 -0.50 -24.11
N VAL A 389 12.66 -0.75 -22.85
CA VAL A 389 14.08 -0.74 -22.43
C VAL A 389 14.89 -1.81 -23.17
N SER A 390 14.31 -2.99 -23.36
CA SER A 390 14.97 -4.07 -24.10
C SER A 390 14.92 -3.90 -25.63
N ARG A 391 14.18 -2.90 -26.15
CA ARG A 391 13.84 -2.73 -27.57
C ARG A 391 13.32 -4.01 -28.22
N GLY A 392 12.60 -4.85 -27.45
CA GLY A 392 12.14 -6.17 -27.87
C GLY A 392 13.23 -7.25 -28.04
N GLY A 393 14.51 -6.93 -27.83
CA GLY A 393 15.66 -7.78 -28.13
C GLY A 393 15.98 -8.85 -27.07
N LYS A 394 15.78 -8.56 -25.78
CA LYS A 394 16.08 -9.53 -24.69
C LYS A 394 15.01 -10.61 -24.51
N CYS A 395 13.79 -10.41 -25.03
CA CYS A 395 12.76 -11.46 -25.06
C CYS A 395 13.02 -12.56 -26.11
N ARG A 396 14.03 -12.42 -26.98
CA ARG A 396 14.31 -13.36 -28.08
C ARG A 396 15.42 -14.39 -27.81
N LYS A 397 16.22 -14.24 -26.75
CA LYS A 397 17.38 -15.10 -26.48
C LYS A 397 17.24 -15.87 -25.16
N ALA A 398 16.35 -16.86 -25.14
CA ALA A 398 16.58 -18.04 -24.31
C ALA A 398 17.45 -18.99 -25.14
N GLY A 399 18.72 -19.15 -24.76
CA GLY A 399 19.66 -20.02 -25.47
C GLY A 399 19.23 -21.49 -25.43
N ASN A 400 19.56 -22.23 -26.49
CA ASN A 400 19.10 -23.59 -26.79
C ASN A 400 19.41 -24.70 -25.76
N ASN A 401 20.03 -24.45 -24.61
CA ASN A 401 20.65 -25.51 -23.80
C ASN A 401 20.28 -25.54 -22.30
N SER A 402 19.15 -25.00 -21.87
CA SER A 402 18.62 -25.31 -20.53
C SER A 402 17.09 -25.36 -20.54
N ALA A 403 16.53 -26.53 -20.25
CA ALA A 403 15.10 -26.85 -20.24
C ALA A 403 14.32 -26.22 -19.06
N GLU A 404 14.81 -25.12 -18.48
CA GLU A 404 14.14 -24.43 -17.37
C GLU A 404 13.78 -22.99 -17.73
N VAL A 405 12.46 -22.73 -17.66
CA VAL A 405 11.78 -21.44 -17.72
C VAL A 405 11.65 -20.83 -19.11
N ALA A 406 10.62 -21.28 -19.83
CA ALA A 406 10.03 -20.56 -20.96
C ALA A 406 9.69 -19.12 -20.54
N ALA A 407 10.57 -18.17 -20.84
CA ALA A 407 10.26 -16.76 -20.79
C ALA A 407 9.14 -16.48 -21.79
N HIS A 408 8.10 -15.76 -21.38
CA HIS A 408 6.95 -15.43 -22.23
C HIS A 408 7.42 -14.91 -23.58
N SER A 409 7.07 -15.64 -24.65
CA SER A 409 7.43 -15.21 -25.99
C SER A 409 6.77 -13.85 -26.28
N PRO A 410 7.31 -13.03 -27.19
CA PRO A 410 6.65 -11.79 -27.60
C PRO A 410 5.19 -12.00 -28.02
N ASP A 411 4.88 -13.16 -28.62
CA ASP A 411 3.52 -13.51 -29.02
C ASP A 411 2.63 -13.82 -27.82
N ASP A 412 3.13 -14.48 -26.77
CA ASP A 412 2.40 -14.69 -25.52
C ASP A 412 2.08 -13.38 -24.82
N LEU A 413 3.05 -12.46 -24.76
CA LEU A 413 2.83 -11.12 -24.23
C LEU A 413 1.84 -10.32 -25.06
N THR A 414 1.82 -10.51 -26.39
CA THR A 414 0.86 -9.85 -27.29
C THR A 414 -0.55 -10.38 -27.05
N ARG A 415 -0.72 -11.70 -26.89
CA ARG A 415 -2.02 -12.31 -26.50
C ARG A 415 -2.48 -11.85 -25.12
N LEU A 416 -1.55 -11.74 -24.17
CA LEU A 416 -1.84 -11.24 -22.83
C LEU A 416 -2.31 -9.78 -22.89
N ALA A 417 -1.64 -8.93 -23.67
CA ALA A 417 -2.04 -7.54 -23.88
C ALA A 417 -3.45 -7.46 -24.49
N GLU A 418 -3.72 -8.23 -25.55
CA GLU A 418 -5.04 -8.32 -26.20
C GLU A 418 -6.14 -8.70 -25.20
N GLN A 419 -5.90 -9.73 -24.39
CA GLN A 419 -6.84 -10.17 -23.35
C GLN A 419 -7.22 -9.03 -22.38
N TYR A 420 -6.25 -8.19 -22.00
CA TYR A 420 -6.46 -7.09 -21.07
C TYR A 420 -6.94 -5.79 -21.73
N MET A 421 -7.01 -5.70 -23.07
CA MET A 421 -7.63 -4.55 -23.74
C MET A 421 -9.14 -4.47 -23.54
N SER A 422 -9.79 -5.61 -23.33
CA SER A 422 -11.23 -5.73 -23.09
C SER A 422 -11.58 -5.99 -21.62
N LYS A 423 -10.59 -6.29 -20.78
CA LYS A 423 -10.75 -6.68 -19.37
C LYS A 423 -10.22 -5.60 -18.41
N GLY A 424 -10.91 -5.41 -17.28
CA GLY A 424 -10.50 -4.48 -16.22
C GLY A 424 -11.08 -3.07 -16.39
N ASP A 425 -10.63 -2.12 -15.57
CA ASP A 425 -11.06 -0.73 -15.61
C ASP A 425 -10.47 0.03 -16.81
N THR A 426 -10.92 1.28 -17.03
CA THR A 426 -10.49 2.08 -18.19
C THR A 426 -8.97 2.25 -18.25
N SER A 427 -8.32 2.45 -17.10
CA SER A 427 -6.87 2.63 -17.02
C SER A 427 -6.10 1.33 -17.26
N CYS A 428 -6.59 0.19 -16.78
CA CYS A 428 -6.03 -1.14 -17.08
C CYS A 428 -6.08 -1.41 -18.59
N ARG A 429 -7.23 -1.14 -19.24
CA ARG A 429 -7.37 -1.31 -20.69
C ARG A 429 -6.43 -0.38 -21.47
N ARG A 430 -6.19 0.84 -20.98
CA ARG A 430 -5.18 1.76 -21.55
C ARG A 430 -3.76 1.22 -21.44
N MET A 431 -3.37 0.69 -20.28
CA MET A 431 -2.05 0.08 -20.10
C MET A 431 -1.86 -1.16 -20.98
N ALA A 432 -2.90 -1.96 -21.17
CA ALA A 432 -2.88 -3.11 -22.06
C ALA A 432 -2.67 -2.71 -23.53
N ARG A 433 -3.34 -1.64 -23.98
CA ARG A 433 -3.11 -1.07 -25.32
C ARG A 433 -1.70 -0.49 -25.47
N ALA A 434 -1.19 0.21 -24.45
CA ALA A 434 0.18 0.69 -24.45
C ALA A 434 1.20 -0.46 -24.58
N LEU A 435 1.03 -1.55 -23.83
CA LEU A 435 1.85 -2.75 -23.96
C LEU A 435 1.80 -3.34 -25.38
N TYR A 436 0.60 -3.48 -25.95
CA TYR A 436 0.44 -3.98 -27.33
C TYR A 436 1.11 -3.07 -28.36
N ILE A 437 0.98 -1.74 -28.21
CA ILE A 437 1.65 -0.76 -29.07
C ILE A 437 3.16 -0.96 -29.06
N VAL A 438 3.75 -1.11 -27.86
CA VAL A 438 5.18 -1.33 -27.70
C VAL A 438 5.61 -2.66 -28.33
N LEU A 439 4.88 -3.75 -28.09
CA LEU A 439 5.16 -5.06 -28.67
C LEU A 439 5.05 -5.03 -30.20
N LYS A 440 4.01 -4.40 -30.74
CA LYS A 440 3.84 -4.23 -32.19
C LYS A 440 4.99 -3.43 -32.80
N HIS A 441 5.43 -2.38 -32.12
CA HIS A 441 6.50 -1.50 -32.60
C HIS A 441 7.86 -2.20 -32.66
N PHE A 442 8.27 -2.91 -31.60
CA PHE A 442 9.60 -3.51 -31.52
C PHE A 442 9.68 -4.96 -32.02
N ASN A 443 8.61 -5.74 -31.89
CA ASN A 443 8.64 -7.17 -32.21
C ASN A 443 7.98 -7.50 -33.55
N GLY A 444 7.18 -6.58 -34.11
CA GLY A 444 6.39 -6.82 -35.32
C GLY A 444 5.24 -7.80 -35.12
N SER A 445 5.03 -8.29 -33.89
CA SER A 445 3.91 -9.17 -33.54
C SER A 445 2.61 -8.40 -33.72
N SER A 446 1.80 -8.80 -34.70
CA SER A 446 0.49 -8.23 -34.97
C SER A 446 -0.56 -9.32 -34.90
N ILE A 447 -1.20 -9.45 -33.76
CA ILE A 447 -2.47 -10.18 -33.66
C ILE A 447 -3.58 -9.25 -34.13
N ALA A 448 -4.46 -9.75 -35.00
CA ALA A 448 -5.58 -8.97 -35.53
C ALA A 448 -6.54 -8.61 -34.38
N VAL A 449 -6.65 -7.31 -34.08
CA VAL A 449 -7.61 -6.80 -33.10
C VAL A 449 -9.01 -6.95 -33.69
N SER A 450 -9.84 -7.81 -33.10
CA SER A 450 -11.16 -8.14 -33.62
C SER A 450 -12.20 -7.01 -33.47
N ASP A 451 -12.01 -6.12 -32.51
CA ASP A 451 -12.90 -4.98 -32.24
C ASP A 451 -12.38 -3.69 -32.89
N LYS A 452 -13.13 -3.16 -33.86
CA LYS A 452 -12.85 -1.90 -34.56
C LYS A 452 -12.69 -0.70 -33.63
N LYS A 453 -13.43 -0.67 -32.51
CA LYS A 453 -13.32 0.43 -31.54
C LYS A 453 -11.99 0.38 -30.80
N ILE A 454 -11.55 -0.81 -30.40
CA ILE A 454 -10.25 -1.00 -29.77
C ILE A 454 -9.14 -0.66 -30.76
N GLU A 455 -9.29 -1.08 -32.02
CA GLU A 455 -8.34 -0.75 -33.08
C GLU A 455 -8.15 0.77 -33.26
N LEU A 456 -9.24 1.55 -33.31
CA LEU A 456 -9.17 3.02 -33.38
C LEU A 456 -8.45 3.64 -32.17
N LEU A 457 -8.73 3.15 -30.97
CA LEU A 457 -8.05 3.61 -29.76
C LEU A 457 -6.56 3.28 -29.78
N VAL A 458 -6.19 2.08 -30.24
CA VAL A 458 -4.80 1.67 -30.43
C VAL A 458 -4.10 2.59 -31.44
N GLN A 459 -4.74 2.96 -32.55
CA GLN A 459 -4.18 3.88 -33.53
C GLN A 459 -3.96 5.29 -32.96
N GLN A 460 -4.93 5.81 -32.20
CA GLN A 460 -4.81 7.09 -31.53
C GLN A 460 -3.66 7.09 -30.51
N GLU A 461 -3.65 6.13 -29.59
CA GLU A 461 -2.63 6.01 -28.55
C GLU A 461 -1.26 5.68 -29.15
N TYR A 462 -1.19 5.00 -30.29
CA TYR A 462 0.05 4.79 -31.03
C TYR A 462 0.66 6.12 -31.49
N ALA A 463 -0.14 7.04 -32.00
CA ALA A 463 0.35 8.36 -32.40
C ALA A 463 0.92 9.15 -31.22
N GLU A 464 0.31 9.01 -30.03
CA GLU A 464 0.77 9.65 -28.79
C GLU A 464 2.06 9.02 -28.23
N LEU A 465 2.17 7.68 -28.25
CA LEU A 465 3.27 6.95 -27.64
C LEU A 465 4.50 6.80 -28.55
N LYS A 466 4.31 6.72 -29.87
CA LYS A 466 5.40 6.54 -30.85
C LYS A 466 6.60 7.48 -30.64
N PRO A 467 6.45 8.81 -30.44
CA PRO A 467 7.60 9.70 -30.24
C PRO A 467 8.35 9.44 -28.94
N LEU A 468 7.77 8.69 -28.00
CA LEU A 468 8.34 8.42 -26.68
C LEU A 468 9.09 7.08 -26.63
N LEU A 469 8.89 6.18 -27.60
CA LEU A 469 9.43 4.82 -27.56
C LEU A 469 10.97 4.77 -27.58
N ASP A 470 11.63 5.80 -28.10
CA ASP A 470 13.10 5.91 -28.09
C ASP A 470 13.66 6.51 -26.79
N ASN A 471 12.81 7.06 -25.92
CA ASN A 471 13.19 7.69 -24.66
C ASN A 471 12.48 7.02 -23.47
N VAL A 472 13.19 6.09 -22.82
CA VAL A 472 12.69 5.31 -21.67
C VAL A 472 12.08 6.19 -20.59
N LYS A 473 12.73 7.30 -20.21
CA LYS A 473 12.24 8.19 -19.13
C LYS A 473 10.97 8.94 -19.53
N ALA A 474 10.89 9.39 -20.78
CA ALA A 474 9.71 10.05 -21.30
C ALA A 474 8.52 9.07 -21.41
N PHE A 475 8.79 7.84 -21.86
CA PHE A 475 7.81 6.77 -21.92
C PHE A 475 7.31 6.38 -20.52
N GLU A 476 8.21 6.19 -19.56
CA GLU A 476 7.89 5.93 -18.16
C GLU A 476 6.98 7.04 -17.60
N SER A 477 7.35 8.31 -17.81
CA SER A 477 6.57 9.46 -17.34
C SER A 477 5.18 9.53 -17.98
N ALA A 478 5.04 9.12 -19.25
CA ALA A 478 3.76 9.08 -19.92
C ALA A 478 2.85 7.95 -19.40
N LEU A 479 3.41 6.80 -19.01
CA LEU A 479 2.64 5.71 -18.43
C LEU A 479 2.26 5.95 -16.97
N PHE A 480 3.20 6.38 -16.14
CA PHE A 480 3.03 6.43 -14.69
C PHE A 480 2.77 7.84 -14.14
N GLY A 481 2.83 8.86 -14.99
CA GLY A 481 2.81 10.27 -14.59
C GLY A 481 4.22 10.77 -14.23
N SER A 482 4.36 12.09 -14.06
CA SER A 482 5.61 12.67 -13.57
C SER A 482 5.85 12.22 -12.13
N SER A 483 7.02 11.63 -11.87
CA SER A 483 7.50 11.41 -10.52
C SER A 483 7.57 12.76 -9.80
N THR A 484 6.80 12.93 -8.73
CA THR A 484 6.73 14.16 -7.93
C THR A 484 8.05 14.50 -7.22
N GLN A 485 9.13 13.75 -7.41
CA GLN A 485 10.45 14.02 -6.85
C GLN A 485 11.24 15.13 -7.56
N GLN A 486 10.76 15.70 -8.68
CA GLN A 486 11.50 16.72 -9.44
C GLN A 486 10.88 18.13 -9.40
N ARG A 487 10.30 18.53 -8.25
CA ARG A 487 9.70 19.87 -8.08
C ARG A 487 10.50 20.84 -7.20
N ASN A 488 11.80 20.62 -7.06
CA ASN A 488 12.74 21.61 -6.52
C ASN A 488 13.71 22.02 -7.63
N SER A 489 13.26 22.81 -8.60
CA SER A 489 14.09 23.77 -9.35
C SER A 489 13.27 24.50 -10.43
N VAL A 490 13.44 25.82 -10.48
CA VAL A 490 13.12 26.76 -11.59
C VAL A 490 11.64 27.12 -11.77
N THR A 491 11.17 28.37 -11.76
CA THR A 491 11.74 29.72 -11.55
C THR A 491 10.52 30.63 -11.41
N SER A 492 10.53 31.56 -10.45
CA SER A 492 9.59 32.68 -10.45
C SER A 492 9.90 33.56 -11.66
N THR A 493 8.94 33.65 -12.59
CA THR A 493 8.93 34.62 -13.67
C THR A 493 8.72 36.01 -13.07
N THR A 494 9.81 36.76 -12.93
CA THR A 494 9.75 38.19 -12.62
C THR A 494 9.44 38.95 -13.90
N THR A 495 8.21 39.43 -14.02
CA THR A 495 7.77 40.33 -15.09
C THR A 495 8.46 41.69 -14.92
N VAL A 496 9.23 42.08 -15.93
CA VAL A 496 9.83 43.42 -16.06
C VAL A 496 8.77 44.39 -16.56
N VAL A 497 8.54 45.48 -15.82
CA VAL A 497 8.07 46.77 -16.38
C VAL A 497 8.90 47.89 -15.72
N PRO A 498 9.49 48.81 -16.49
CA PRO A 498 10.40 49.83 -15.98
C PRO A 498 9.64 51.12 -15.62
N SER A 499 10.18 51.91 -14.67
CA SER A 499 10.34 53.38 -14.80
C SER A 499 10.53 54.14 -13.47
N LEU A 500 11.71 54.78 -13.36
CA LEU A 500 12.03 56.14 -12.87
C LEU A 500 12.14 56.49 -11.36
N ASN A 501 13.34 57.00 -11.05
CA ASN A 501 13.73 58.05 -10.07
C ASN A 501 13.67 57.67 -8.57
N ALA A 502 14.59 58.05 -7.66
CA ALA A 502 15.75 58.95 -7.63
C ALA A 502 16.65 58.52 -6.43
N VAL A 503 17.99 58.55 -6.53
CA VAL A 503 18.93 59.56 -5.94
C VAL A 503 19.18 59.49 -4.41
N CYS A 504 20.48 59.59 -4.07
CA CYS A 504 21.17 59.84 -2.77
C CYS A 504 21.47 58.60 -1.90
N THR A 505 22.69 58.07 -1.83
CA THR A 505 24.02 58.55 -1.34
C THR A 505 24.21 58.65 0.18
N ARG A 506 25.31 58.00 0.63
CA ARG A 506 26.16 58.23 1.83
C ARG A 506 25.51 57.91 3.19
N SER A 507 26.17 57.20 4.10
CA SER A 507 27.39 57.67 4.74
C SER A 507 27.96 56.60 5.67
N ALA A 508 29.30 56.59 5.76
CA ALA A 508 30.10 55.82 6.69
C ALA A 508 30.26 56.55 8.04
N ARG A 509 30.47 55.81 9.12
CA ARG A 509 31.33 56.12 10.29
C ARG A 509 31.28 54.93 11.25
N SER A 510 32.37 54.19 11.44
CA SER A 510 33.57 54.50 12.25
C SER A 510 33.44 54.01 13.68
N SER A 511 34.28 53.00 14.00
CA SER A 511 35.13 52.87 15.20
C SER A 511 34.47 52.91 16.60
N MET A 512 34.74 51.90 17.43
CA MET A 512 35.89 51.90 18.33
C MET A 512 36.04 50.56 19.07
N SER A 513 37.28 50.11 19.09
CA SER A 513 37.88 49.05 19.91
C SER A 513 37.90 49.39 21.40
N VAL A 514 37.71 48.39 22.27
CA VAL A 514 38.43 48.29 23.55
C VAL A 514 38.74 46.81 23.83
N SER A 515 39.97 46.57 24.26
CA SER A 515 40.67 45.31 24.38
C SER A 515 40.63 44.76 25.82
N ALA A 516 40.54 43.42 25.92
CA ALA A 516 41.24 42.53 26.87
C ALA A 516 40.97 42.68 28.41
N PRO A 517 41.41 41.74 29.30
CA PRO A 517 42.25 40.56 29.07
C PRO A 517 41.84 39.24 29.77
N ASN A 518 42.58 38.21 29.35
CA ASN A 518 42.80 36.85 29.89
C ASN A 518 42.84 36.67 31.41
N SER A 519 42.40 35.47 31.83
CA SER A 519 43.06 34.51 32.75
C SER A 519 42.11 33.32 32.92
N GLY A 520 42.43 32.04 32.77
CA GLY A 520 43.66 31.30 33.01
C GLY A 520 43.32 30.14 33.97
N GLY A 521 43.69 28.90 33.61
CA GLY A 521 43.90 27.81 34.58
C GLY A 521 42.90 26.66 34.59
N SER A 522 43.27 25.54 33.97
CA SER A 522 42.89 24.18 34.38
C SER A 522 43.62 23.80 35.68
N PRO A 523 43.19 22.75 36.40
CA PRO A 523 43.92 21.49 36.23
C PRO A 523 43.08 20.20 36.32
N GLN A 524 43.67 19.13 35.77
CA GLN A 524 43.31 17.71 35.81
C GLN A 524 43.39 17.08 37.21
N THR A 525 42.70 15.95 37.41
CA THR A 525 43.20 14.72 38.10
C THR A 525 42.17 13.57 37.96
N THR A 526 42.51 12.45 37.26
CA THR A 526 42.77 11.06 37.75
C THR A 526 41.56 10.32 38.38
N ALA A 527 40.98 9.25 37.79
CA ALA A 527 41.43 7.85 37.60
C ALA A 527 41.09 6.88 38.77
N HIS A 528 40.34 5.80 38.47
CA HIS A 528 40.25 4.45 39.12
C HIS A 528 39.27 3.61 38.26
N GLN A 529 39.59 2.52 37.54
CA GLN A 529 40.05 1.14 37.84
C GLN A 529 39.09 0.25 38.66
N ASN A 530 38.53 -0.79 38.00
CA ASN A 530 38.49 -2.23 38.37
C ASN A 530 37.46 -2.98 37.46
N GLU A 531 37.89 -3.94 36.61
CA GLU A 531 38.03 -5.41 36.80
C GLU A 531 36.68 -6.17 36.65
N GLU A 532 36.49 -6.92 35.54
CA GLU A 532 36.57 -8.41 35.40
C GLU A 532 35.26 -9.12 35.82
N ALA A 533 34.80 -10.26 35.32
CA ALA A 533 34.98 -11.13 34.15
C ALA A 533 33.88 -12.23 34.28
N GLU A 534 33.86 -13.23 33.38
CA GLU A 534 33.01 -14.45 33.33
C GLU A 534 31.65 -14.28 32.61
N GLY A 535 31.27 -15.06 31.59
CA GLY A 535 31.82 -16.28 31.01
C GLY A 535 30.85 -17.45 31.16
N GLU A 536 29.89 -17.61 30.24
CA GLU A 536 29.11 -18.86 30.14
C GLU A 536 28.74 -19.18 28.67
N THR A 537 29.35 -20.24 28.17
CA THR A 537 29.03 -20.99 26.96
C THR A 537 27.83 -21.92 27.21
N LEU A 538 26.89 -22.06 26.25
CA LEU A 538 26.36 -23.36 25.82
C LEU A 538 25.31 -23.29 24.70
N ALA A 539 25.40 -24.30 23.83
CA ALA A 539 24.34 -25.03 23.13
C ALA A 539 23.63 -24.41 21.90
N ILE A 540 24.13 -24.86 20.76
CA ILE A 540 23.52 -24.96 19.43
C ILE A 540 22.16 -25.67 19.51
N HIS A 541 21.10 -25.04 19.00
CA HIS A 541 19.91 -25.73 18.51
C HIS A 541 19.56 -25.28 17.09
N ASP A 542 19.55 -26.29 16.23
CA ASP A 542 19.24 -26.31 14.81
C ASP A 542 17.72 -26.34 14.62
N THR A 543 17.15 -25.35 13.93
CA THR A 543 15.75 -25.39 13.45
C THR A 543 15.65 -24.84 12.03
N THR A 544 15.96 -25.71 11.07
CA THR A 544 15.46 -25.63 9.70
C THR A 544 13.95 -25.90 9.67
N ASP A 545 13.13 -24.86 9.61
CA ASP A 545 11.72 -24.98 9.21
C ASP A 545 11.50 -24.45 7.80
N VAL A 546 11.36 -25.41 6.90
CA VAL A 546 11.03 -25.29 5.49
C VAL A 546 9.54 -24.94 5.36
N ILE A 547 9.21 -23.74 4.88
CA ILE A 547 7.84 -23.41 4.46
C ILE A 547 7.58 -24.10 3.11
N LEU A 548 7.01 -25.30 3.19
CA LEU A 548 6.43 -26.03 2.06
C LEU A 548 5.10 -25.41 1.64
N VAL A 549 5.01 -25.13 0.34
CA VAL A 549 3.82 -24.67 -0.37
C VAL A 549 2.88 -25.85 -0.59
N SER A 550 1.75 -25.87 0.11
CA SER A 550 0.70 -26.89 -0.09
C SER A 550 -0.32 -26.41 -1.14
N ASN A 551 -0.23 -26.97 -2.34
CA ASN A 551 -1.32 -27.03 -3.31
C ASN A 551 -2.23 -28.20 -2.94
N GLY A 552 -3.48 -27.93 -2.57
CA GLY A 552 -4.50 -28.95 -2.36
C GLY A 552 -5.37 -29.14 -3.60
N GLN A 553 -5.26 -30.31 -4.25
CA GLN A 553 -6.31 -30.84 -5.10
C GLN A 553 -6.55 -32.31 -4.72
N LEU A 554 -7.84 -32.62 -4.57
CA LEU A 554 -8.42 -33.88 -4.10
C LEU A 554 -8.07 -35.07 -4.99
N GLU A 555 -7.85 -36.23 -4.37
CA GLU A 555 -8.62 -37.49 -4.57
C GLU A 555 -7.85 -38.65 -3.94
N SER A 556 -8.43 -39.31 -2.93
CA SER A 556 -7.96 -40.59 -2.42
C SER A 556 -9.08 -41.62 -2.51
N SER A 557 -8.97 -42.49 -3.51
CA SER A 557 -9.57 -43.82 -3.53
C SER A 557 -8.56 -44.81 -2.94
N GLN A 558 -8.97 -45.69 -2.03
CA GLN A 558 -8.42 -47.05 -1.82
C GLN A 558 -9.20 -47.73 -0.68
N THR A 559 -10.06 -48.72 -1.00
CA THR A 559 -9.84 -50.20 -0.99
C THR A 559 -10.04 -50.86 0.39
N GLY A 560 -10.96 -51.84 0.42
CA GLY A 560 -11.29 -52.70 1.57
C GLY A 560 -10.21 -53.74 1.92
N PRO A 561 -10.52 -54.68 2.83
CA PRO A 561 -11.09 -56.00 2.45
C PRO A 561 -12.22 -56.48 3.40
N SER A 562 -13.31 -57.06 2.87
CA SER A 562 -13.70 -58.49 2.84
C SER A 562 -13.76 -59.23 4.18
N GLU A 563 -14.96 -59.71 4.53
CA GLU A 563 -15.17 -61.08 5.06
C GLU A 563 -16.64 -61.45 4.90
N ASP A 564 -16.87 -62.59 4.24
CA ASP A 564 -18.14 -63.27 4.02
C ASP A 564 -18.59 -63.99 5.31
N ASP A 565 -19.90 -64.07 5.59
CA ASP A 565 -20.52 -65.38 5.90
C ASP A 565 -22.07 -65.38 5.84
N GLU A 566 -22.55 -66.56 5.47
CA GLU A 566 -23.89 -67.16 5.32
C GLU A 566 -24.85 -66.96 6.55
N THR A 567 -26.18 -67.22 6.59
CA THR A 567 -27.22 -67.88 5.79
C THR A 567 -28.62 -67.62 6.42
N GLN A 568 -29.67 -67.76 5.59
CA GLN A 568 -31.02 -68.35 5.86
C GLN A 568 -32.15 -67.68 6.71
N ASN A 569 -33.28 -67.48 5.99
CA ASN A 569 -34.69 -67.84 6.28
C ASN A 569 -35.41 -67.34 7.56
N TYR A 570 -36.56 -66.65 7.40
CA TYR A 570 -37.92 -67.24 7.53
C TYR A 570 -39.08 -66.25 7.27
N ASN A 571 -40.18 -66.83 6.80
CA ASN A 571 -41.52 -66.32 6.43
C ASN A 571 -42.27 -65.39 7.41
N ARG A 572 -43.15 -64.53 6.85
CA ARG A 572 -44.65 -64.52 6.94
C ARG A 572 -45.17 -63.09 6.70
N SER A 573 -45.87 -62.80 5.60
CA SER A 573 -47.30 -63.04 5.29
C SER A 573 -48.25 -61.88 5.64
N SER A 574 -48.95 -61.43 4.59
CA SER A 574 -50.37 -61.01 4.57
C SER A 574 -50.71 -59.62 5.15
N LEU A 575 -51.68 -58.84 4.67
CA LEU A 575 -52.82 -59.08 3.77
C LEU A 575 -53.38 -57.71 3.32
N ALA A 576 -53.88 -57.64 2.07
CA ALA A 576 -55.11 -56.98 1.58
C ALA A 576 -55.48 -55.53 1.97
N SER A 577 -56.19 -54.73 1.17
CA SER A 577 -56.68 -54.76 -0.21
C SER A 577 -57.50 -53.47 -0.43
N THR A 578 -57.60 -53.03 -1.70
CA THR A 578 -58.79 -52.41 -2.36
C THR A 578 -59.31 -51.03 -1.86
N ALA A 579 -59.77 -50.10 -2.70
CA ALA A 579 -60.05 -50.06 -4.14
C ALA A 579 -60.15 -48.60 -4.66
N THR A 580 -59.82 -48.47 -5.94
CA THR A 580 -60.07 -47.45 -6.99
C THR A 580 -61.60 -47.28 -7.29
N PRO A 581 -62.12 -46.53 -8.32
CA PRO A 581 -61.50 -45.82 -9.48
C PRO A 581 -62.09 -44.42 -9.86
N GLY A 582 -61.40 -43.61 -10.67
CA GLY A 582 -61.76 -43.33 -12.09
C GLY A 582 -61.93 -41.81 -12.30
N LEU A 583 -61.78 -41.14 -13.45
CA LEU A 583 -61.59 -41.47 -14.87
C LEU A 583 -61.48 -40.09 -15.61
N ARG A 584 -60.46 -39.78 -16.44
CA ARG A 584 -60.51 -39.58 -17.92
C ARG A 584 -59.32 -38.69 -18.35
N GLN A 585 -58.40 -39.15 -19.22
CA GLN A 585 -58.29 -38.91 -20.69
C GLN A 585 -58.05 -37.43 -21.07
N ALA A 586 -57.14 -37.00 -21.96
CA ALA A 586 -56.55 -37.57 -23.19
C ALA A 586 -55.16 -36.89 -23.45
N ARG A 587 -54.08 -37.58 -23.85
CA ARG A 587 -53.68 -38.15 -25.16
C ARG A 587 -52.99 -37.16 -26.13
N HIS A 588 -51.74 -37.51 -26.48
CA HIS A 588 -50.96 -37.28 -27.71
C HIS A 588 -50.06 -36.03 -27.89
N GLN A 589 -48.74 -36.31 -27.82
CA GLN A 589 -47.62 -35.82 -28.67
C GLN A 589 -47.94 -35.91 -30.20
N PRO A 590 -47.15 -35.38 -31.18
CA PRO A 590 -45.70 -35.02 -31.15
C PRO A 590 -45.27 -33.74 -31.92
N SER A 591 -43.97 -33.40 -31.88
CA SER A 591 -43.29 -32.48 -32.82
C SER A 591 -43.29 -33.01 -34.27
N PRO A 592 -43.15 -32.18 -35.34
CA PRO A 592 -41.81 -31.94 -35.92
C PRO A 592 -41.59 -30.64 -36.77
N LEU A 593 -40.31 -30.31 -36.97
CA LEU A 593 -39.57 -29.79 -38.15
C LEU A 593 -40.18 -28.85 -39.23
N ALA A 594 -39.38 -27.80 -39.52
CA ALA A 594 -38.86 -27.37 -40.85
C ALA A 594 -39.48 -26.18 -41.65
N LEU A 595 -38.60 -25.20 -41.93
CA LEU A 595 -38.31 -24.49 -43.21
C LEU A 595 -39.44 -23.77 -44.00
N LYS A 596 -39.35 -22.43 -44.16
CA LYS A 596 -39.00 -21.71 -45.43
C LYS A 596 -39.38 -20.20 -45.45
N PHE A 597 -38.43 -19.39 -45.95
CA PHE A 597 -38.49 -18.18 -46.82
C PHE A 597 -39.36 -16.93 -46.50
N LYS A 598 -38.67 -15.85 -46.08
CA LYS A 598 -38.37 -14.57 -46.79
C LYS A 598 -39.44 -13.85 -47.64
N THR A 599 -39.95 -12.72 -47.11
CA THR A 599 -40.29 -11.40 -47.73
C THR A 599 -40.94 -10.55 -46.62
N THR A 600 -40.86 -9.23 -46.43
CA THR A 600 -40.50 -8.05 -47.24
C THR A 600 -40.24 -6.90 -46.24
N GLU A 601 -39.48 -5.90 -46.66
CA GLU A 601 -39.15 -4.68 -45.91
C GLU A 601 -40.37 -3.94 -45.34
N SER A 602 -40.28 -3.55 -44.06
CA SER A 602 -40.92 -2.33 -43.58
C SER A 602 -39.90 -1.54 -42.76
N ARG A 603 -39.85 -0.26 -43.06
CA ARG A 603 -38.87 0.73 -42.61
C ARG A 603 -39.15 1.10 -41.15
N GLU A 604 -38.52 0.40 -40.21
CA GLU A 604 -38.55 0.79 -38.79
C GLU A 604 -37.52 1.88 -38.52
N THR A 605 -38.03 3.07 -38.18
CA THR A 605 -37.25 4.13 -37.56
C THR A 605 -36.64 3.60 -36.26
N ASN A 606 -35.32 3.55 -36.18
CA ASN A 606 -34.56 3.20 -34.97
C ASN A 606 -34.98 4.10 -33.78
N SER A 607 -35.93 3.64 -32.97
CA SER A 607 -36.17 4.23 -31.66
C SER A 607 -35.09 3.70 -30.72
N VAL A 608 -34.19 4.60 -30.33
CA VAL A 608 -33.19 4.32 -29.30
C VAL A 608 -33.96 4.07 -27.99
N LYS A 609 -33.99 2.83 -27.51
CA LYS A 609 -34.57 2.49 -26.21
C LYS A 609 -33.69 3.07 -25.11
N PHE A 610 -34.12 4.18 -24.53
CA PHE A 610 -33.49 4.76 -23.35
C PHE A 610 -33.85 3.98 -22.09
N THR A 611 -32.93 3.94 -21.12
CA THR A 611 -33.25 3.38 -19.80
C THR A 611 -34.32 4.23 -19.12
N PRO A 612 -35.19 3.67 -18.25
CA PRO A 612 -36.29 4.40 -17.62
C PRO A 612 -35.85 5.61 -16.77
N SER A 613 -34.58 5.68 -16.38
CA SER A 613 -34.01 6.84 -15.69
C SER A 613 -33.58 7.95 -16.64
N LEU A 614 -33.06 7.59 -17.82
CA LEU A 614 -32.67 8.54 -18.85
C LEU A 614 -33.92 9.11 -19.54
N GLN A 615 -34.94 8.29 -19.78
CA GLN A 615 -36.24 8.75 -20.30
C GLN A 615 -36.87 9.80 -19.37
N ARG A 616 -36.90 9.54 -18.05
CA ARG A 616 -37.39 10.53 -17.07
C ARG A 616 -36.59 11.83 -17.04
N LYS A 617 -35.27 11.77 -17.28
CA LYS A 617 -34.44 12.97 -17.38
C LYS A 617 -34.72 13.75 -18.66
N ILE A 618 -34.91 13.07 -19.78
CA ILE A 618 -35.29 13.68 -21.06
C ILE A 618 -36.67 14.34 -20.93
N ASP A 619 -37.65 13.64 -20.37
CA ASP A 619 -38.99 14.16 -20.17
C ASP A 619 -39.00 15.36 -19.21
N SER A 620 -38.21 15.30 -18.13
CA SER A 620 -38.02 16.43 -17.20
C SER A 620 -37.30 17.61 -17.84
N PHE A 621 -36.47 17.39 -18.85
CA PHE A 621 -35.76 18.47 -19.55
C PHE A 621 -36.70 19.13 -20.56
N CYS A 622 -37.44 18.34 -21.33
CA CYS A 622 -38.45 18.81 -22.28
C CYS A 622 -39.59 19.58 -21.61
N ALA A 623 -39.99 19.18 -20.39
CA ALA A 623 -41.00 19.89 -19.61
C ALA A 623 -40.53 21.27 -19.11
N ARG A 624 -39.21 21.50 -18.98
CA ARG A 624 -38.63 22.79 -18.57
C ARG A 624 -38.35 23.73 -19.73
N SER A 625 -38.24 23.20 -20.95
CA SER A 625 -38.06 24.01 -22.17
C SER A 625 -39.38 24.39 -22.84
N ALA A 626 -40.51 23.91 -22.33
CA ALA A 626 -41.86 24.28 -22.76
C ALA A 626 -42.56 25.27 -21.81
N SER A 627 -41.85 25.77 -20.80
CA SER A 627 -42.22 26.89 -19.92
C SER A 627 -41.27 28.05 -20.15
#